data_AF-A0A526R406-F1
#
_entry.id   AF-A0A526R406-F1
#
_cell.length_a   1.000
_cell.length_b   1.000
_cell.length_c   1.000
_cell.angle_alpha   90.00
_cell.angle_beta   90.00
_cell.angle_gamma   90.00
#
_symmetry.space_group_name_H-M   'P 1'
#
loop_
_entity.id
_entity.type
_entity.pdbx_description
1 polymer ?
#
loop_
_entity_poly.entity_id
_entity_poly.type
_entity_poly.pdbx_seq_one_letter_code
_entity_poly.pdbx_strand_id
1 'polypeptide(L)'
;KVGTGFDTAELFRLMKIMAPLEQKAATVEAPRAEVRGAHWLRPKLVAEIAFTEMTNEGTLRHPSYLGLREDKKAAAVVLETERRTAKLTAAPANTIAISNRDRVIYPESNITKGQLADHYAAVAEIMLPWVGSRPISLVRCPQGRAKKCFFQKHDAGSFGDKVHHVSIMEKDGHEEPYLYVDDADGLMTCVQMGTIELHGWGARIEDVEKADRLVFDLDPDEGLDFEAVRAAAFQFRDILKSLGLTTFPMLTGGKGVHVIAPLTPQAEWPQVKDFAHRLAQAVAQSDPSHFTA
;
A
#
# COMPACT_ATOMS: atom_id res chain seq x y z
N LYS A 1 9.78 -1.30 -22.88
CA LYS A 1 10.80 -0.23 -23.04
C LYS A 1 11.17 0.29 -21.66
N VAL A 2 12.43 0.65 -21.43
CA VAL A 2 12.92 1.20 -20.15
C VAL A 2 13.85 2.36 -20.48
N GLY A 3 13.67 3.51 -19.83
CA GLY A 3 14.40 4.75 -20.16
C GLY A 3 15.35 5.25 -19.08
N THR A 4 15.28 4.69 -17.87
CA THR A 4 16.05 5.09 -16.68
C THR A 4 16.57 3.85 -15.94
N GLY A 5 17.43 4.06 -14.95
CA GLY A 5 17.98 2.98 -14.12
C GLY A 5 19.30 2.38 -14.63
N PHE A 6 19.90 2.98 -15.66
CA PHE A 6 21.24 2.60 -16.12
C PHE A 6 22.17 3.81 -16.00
N ASP A 7 23.40 3.57 -15.56
CA ASP A 7 24.50 4.50 -15.79
C ASP A 7 25.22 4.17 -17.11
N THR A 8 26.21 4.99 -17.48
CA THR A 8 26.97 4.79 -18.73
C THR A 8 27.72 3.46 -18.74
N ALA A 9 28.24 2.99 -17.61
CA ALA A 9 29.00 1.75 -17.52
C ALA A 9 28.09 0.53 -17.73
N GLU A 10 26.91 0.53 -17.11
CA GLU A 10 25.92 -0.54 -17.25
C GLU A 10 25.33 -0.60 -18.66
N LEU A 11 25.11 0.55 -19.32
CA LEU A 11 24.71 0.58 -20.73
C LEU A 11 25.72 -0.17 -21.62
N PHE A 12 27.02 0.11 -21.48
CA PHE A 12 28.05 -0.58 -22.25
C PHE A 12 28.15 -2.06 -21.90
N ARG A 13 27.99 -2.43 -20.61
CA ARG A 13 27.97 -3.82 -20.17
C ARG A 13 26.82 -4.59 -20.83
N LEU A 14 25.62 -4.02 -20.82
CA LEU A 14 24.44 -4.62 -21.43
C LEU A 14 24.58 -4.76 -22.93
N MET A 15 25.08 -3.74 -23.63
CA MET A 15 25.34 -3.83 -25.06
C MET A 15 26.25 -5.00 -25.41
N LYS A 16 27.32 -5.23 -24.63
CA LYS A 16 28.24 -6.35 -24.83
C LYS A 16 27.56 -7.71 -24.61
N ILE A 17 26.72 -7.83 -23.59
CA ILE A 17 25.99 -9.06 -23.27
C ILE A 17 24.88 -9.34 -24.30
N MET A 18 24.22 -8.30 -24.78
CA MET A 18 23.08 -8.38 -25.70
C MET A 18 23.50 -8.61 -27.16
N ALA A 19 24.66 -8.09 -27.60
CA ALA A 19 25.18 -8.27 -28.96
C ALA A 19 25.13 -9.71 -29.50
N PRO A 20 25.60 -10.76 -28.78
CA PRO A 20 25.51 -12.13 -29.27
C PRO A 20 24.08 -12.71 -29.29
N LEU A 21 23.11 -12.03 -28.69
CA LEU A 21 21.71 -12.44 -28.64
C LEU A 21 20.87 -11.81 -29.76
N GLU A 22 21.42 -10.88 -30.54
CA GLU A 22 20.70 -10.19 -31.61
C GLU A 22 20.12 -11.16 -32.65
N GLN A 23 18.90 -10.86 -33.10
CA GLN A 23 18.18 -11.58 -34.13
C GLN A 23 17.29 -10.63 -34.94
N LYS A 24 16.78 -11.12 -36.07
CA LYS A 24 15.92 -10.32 -36.97
C LYS A 24 14.45 -10.36 -36.60
N ALA A 25 13.99 -11.46 -36.02
CA ALA A 25 12.58 -11.68 -35.71
C ALA A 25 12.18 -10.93 -34.44
N ALA A 26 10.99 -10.34 -34.45
CA ALA A 26 10.39 -9.75 -33.27
C ALA A 26 10.16 -10.80 -32.18
N THR A 27 10.44 -10.44 -30.93
CA THR A 27 10.30 -11.35 -29.77
C THR A 27 9.13 -11.05 -28.87
N VAL A 28 8.51 -9.89 -29.03
CA VAL A 28 7.31 -9.49 -28.30
C VAL A 28 6.37 -8.77 -29.26
N GLU A 29 5.07 -8.94 -29.03
CA GLU A 29 4.05 -8.08 -29.62
C GLU A 29 3.95 -6.81 -28.77
N ALA A 30 4.15 -5.65 -29.37
CA ALA A 30 4.07 -4.36 -28.69
C ALA A 30 3.68 -3.25 -29.67
N PRO A 31 3.12 -2.12 -29.19
CA PRO A 31 2.72 -1.00 -30.05
C PRO A 31 3.85 -0.52 -30.95
N ARG A 32 3.55 -0.24 -32.24
CA ARG A 32 4.55 0.13 -33.25
C ARG A 32 5.41 1.34 -32.84
N ALA A 33 4.85 2.26 -32.06
CA ALA A 33 5.57 3.42 -31.53
C ALA A 33 6.70 3.04 -30.56
N GLU A 34 6.52 1.96 -29.79
CA GLU A 34 7.47 1.48 -28.77
C GLU A 34 8.61 0.65 -29.37
N VAL A 35 8.35 -0.03 -30.49
CA VAL A 35 9.31 -0.93 -31.15
C VAL A 35 9.94 -0.35 -32.41
N ARG A 36 9.66 0.91 -32.74
CA ARG A 36 10.25 1.57 -33.91
C ARG A 36 11.76 1.71 -33.71
N GLY A 37 12.54 1.02 -34.55
CA GLY A 37 14.00 1.01 -34.47
C GLY A 37 14.56 0.11 -33.36
N ALA A 38 13.74 -0.80 -32.81
CA ALA A 38 14.19 -1.74 -31.80
C ALA A 38 15.15 -2.79 -32.39
N HIS A 39 16.17 -3.16 -31.61
CA HIS A 39 16.99 -4.34 -31.84
C HIS A 39 16.34 -5.53 -31.14
N TRP A 40 16.14 -6.63 -31.88
CA TRP A 40 15.50 -7.81 -31.33
C TRP A 40 16.54 -8.78 -30.79
N LEU A 41 16.30 -9.28 -29.59
CA LEU A 41 17.22 -10.18 -28.89
C LEU A 41 16.54 -11.50 -28.61
N ARG A 42 17.29 -12.60 -28.60
CA ARG A 42 16.80 -13.89 -28.08
C ARG A 42 16.47 -13.74 -26.59
N PRO A 43 15.28 -14.19 -26.12
CA PRO A 43 14.80 -13.96 -24.75
C PRO A 43 15.48 -14.90 -23.75
N LYS A 44 16.79 -14.72 -23.55
CA LYS A 44 17.61 -15.51 -22.62
C LYS A 44 17.93 -14.77 -21.32
N LEU A 45 17.90 -13.45 -21.34
CA LEU A 45 18.19 -12.60 -20.19
C LEU A 45 16.90 -12.31 -19.43
N VAL A 46 16.99 -12.25 -18.10
CA VAL A 46 15.92 -11.76 -17.24
C VAL A 46 16.37 -10.43 -16.68
N ALA A 47 15.56 -9.39 -16.88
CA ALA A 47 15.77 -8.09 -16.26
C ALA A 47 14.74 -7.89 -15.16
N GLU A 48 15.18 -7.33 -14.04
CA GLU A 48 14.31 -6.81 -13.00
C GLU A 48 14.02 -5.34 -13.27
N ILE A 49 12.73 -5.01 -13.33
CA ILE A 49 12.24 -3.69 -13.70
C ILE A 49 11.30 -3.21 -12.59
N ALA A 50 11.59 -2.05 -12.01
CA ALA A 50 10.61 -1.32 -11.21
C ALA A 50 9.66 -0.59 -12.16
N PHE A 51 8.35 -0.67 -11.92
CA PHE A 51 7.35 0.02 -12.73
C PHE A 51 6.13 0.33 -11.86
N THR A 52 5.32 1.31 -12.27
CA THR A 52 4.10 1.68 -11.52
C THR A 52 2.94 0.75 -11.85
N GLU A 53 2.78 0.42 -13.13
CA GLU A 53 1.75 -0.51 -13.61
C GLU A 53 2.12 -1.05 -15.00
N MET A 54 1.42 -2.08 -15.44
CA MET A 54 1.40 -2.53 -16.82
C MET A 54 0.10 -2.09 -17.49
N THR A 55 0.18 -1.51 -18.68
CA THR A 55 -0.98 -1.06 -19.45
C THR A 55 -1.73 -2.24 -20.07
N ASN A 56 -2.98 -2.01 -20.48
CA ASN A 56 -3.78 -2.99 -21.23
C ASN A 56 -3.13 -3.43 -22.56
N GLU A 57 -2.18 -2.65 -23.09
CA GLU A 57 -1.42 -2.96 -24.31
C GLU A 57 -0.12 -3.74 -24.02
N GLY A 58 0.11 -4.18 -22.79
CA GLY A 58 1.28 -4.98 -22.40
C GLY A 58 2.57 -4.18 -22.25
N THR A 59 2.48 -2.86 -22.08
CA THR A 59 3.64 -1.97 -21.88
C THR A 59 3.75 -1.50 -20.43
N LEU A 60 4.96 -1.23 -19.95
CA LEU A 60 5.18 -0.76 -18.57
C LEU A 60 5.13 0.78 -18.49
N ARG A 61 4.51 1.32 -17.42
CA ARG A 61 4.56 2.75 -17.11
C ARG A 61 5.62 3.08 -16.06
N HIS A 62 6.28 4.22 -16.28
CA HIS A 62 7.44 4.67 -15.50
C HIS A 62 8.46 3.57 -15.22
N PRO A 63 8.83 2.74 -16.22
CA PRO A 63 9.73 1.63 -15.98
C PRO A 63 11.16 2.14 -15.75
N SER A 64 11.80 1.62 -14.71
CA SER A 64 13.21 1.81 -14.40
C SER A 64 13.89 0.45 -14.26
N TYR A 65 15.04 0.30 -14.91
CA TYR A 65 15.81 -0.94 -14.80
C TYR A 65 16.50 -1.00 -13.44
N LEU A 66 16.47 -2.19 -12.83
CA LEU A 66 17.16 -2.46 -11.57
C LEU A 66 18.39 -3.35 -11.77
N GLY A 67 18.34 -4.29 -12.72
CA GLY A 67 19.45 -5.22 -12.95
C GLY A 67 19.09 -6.42 -13.81
N LEU A 68 20.10 -7.19 -14.20
CA LEU A 68 19.91 -8.54 -14.75
C LEU A 68 19.85 -9.55 -13.61
N ARG A 69 18.90 -10.49 -13.69
CA ARG A 69 18.69 -11.58 -12.74
C ARG A 69 19.26 -12.87 -13.32
N GLU A 70 20.47 -13.22 -12.90
CA GLU A 70 21.14 -14.47 -13.31
C GLU A 70 20.64 -15.70 -12.53
N ASP A 71 20.00 -15.46 -11.38
CA ASP A 71 19.39 -16.46 -10.50
C ASP A 71 18.06 -17.02 -11.05
N LYS A 72 17.42 -16.34 -12.00
CA LYS A 72 16.10 -16.70 -12.53
C LYS A 72 16.16 -17.08 -14.01
N LYS A 73 15.59 -18.24 -14.35
CA LYS A 73 15.45 -18.66 -15.76
C LYS A 73 14.35 -17.86 -16.45
N ALA A 74 14.57 -17.44 -17.70
CA ALA A 74 13.59 -16.68 -18.48
C ALA A 74 12.21 -17.36 -18.56
N ALA A 75 12.16 -18.70 -18.66
CA ALA A 75 10.91 -19.46 -18.70
C ALA A 75 10.10 -19.43 -17.39
N ALA A 76 10.70 -19.02 -16.27
CA ALA A 76 10.02 -18.88 -14.99
C ALA A 76 9.40 -17.47 -14.79
N VAL A 77 9.60 -16.56 -15.75
CA VAL A 77 9.00 -15.22 -15.74
C VAL A 77 7.70 -15.30 -16.54
N VAL A 78 6.59 -15.49 -15.83
CA VAL A 78 5.25 -15.52 -16.40
C VAL A 78 4.44 -14.35 -15.87
N LEU A 79 3.51 -13.86 -16.68
CA LEU A 79 2.56 -12.84 -16.26
C LEU A 79 1.60 -13.42 -15.23
N GLU A 80 1.52 -12.78 -14.07
CA GLU A 80 0.56 -13.15 -13.05
C GLU A 80 -0.84 -12.92 -13.58
N THR A 81 -1.64 -14.00 -13.63
CA THR A 81 -3.04 -13.94 -14.01
C THR A 81 -3.87 -13.98 -12.75
N GLU A 82 -4.75 -13.00 -12.55
CA GLU A 82 -5.69 -13.00 -11.44
C GLU A 82 -6.45 -14.32 -11.40
N ARG A 83 -6.37 -15.04 -10.27
CA ARG A 83 -7.28 -16.16 -10.03
C ARG A 83 -8.53 -15.62 -9.39
N ARG A 84 -9.66 -15.85 -10.03
CA ARG A 84 -10.97 -15.56 -9.47
C ARG A 84 -11.13 -16.34 -8.17
N THR A 85 -11.12 -15.63 -7.05
CA THR A 85 -11.42 -16.21 -5.74
C THR A 85 -12.91 -16.53 -5.66
N ALA A 86 -13.26 -17.51 -4.83
CA ALA A 86 -14.66 -17.85 -4.57
C ALA A 86 -15.41 -16.59 -4.12
N LYS A 87 -16.64 -16.42 -4.61
CA LYS A 87 -17.52 -15.30 -4.29
C LYS A 87 -17.56 -15.12 -2.77
N LEU A 88 -17.08 -13.99 -2.26
CA LEU A 88 -17.23 -13.63 -0.85
C LEU A 88 -18.72 -13.79 -0.49
N THR A 89 -18.97 -14.41 0.66
CA THR A 89 -20.30 -14.53 1.27
C THR A 89 -21.01 -13.18 1.25
N ALA A 90 -22.33 -13.19 1.12
CA ALA A 90 -23.15 -11.99 0.93
C ALA A 90 -22.69 -10.87 1.88
N ALA A 91 -22.32 -9.72 1.31
CA ALA A 91 -21.86 -8.57 2.06
C ALA A 91 -22.89 -8.23 3.15
N PRO A 92 -22.45 -7.74 4.33
CA PRO A 92 -23.36 -7.20 5.33
C PRO A 92 -24.35 -6.23 4.68
N ALA A 93 -25.59 -6.28 5.13
CA ALA A 93 -26.62 -5.37 4.65
C ALA A 93 -26.18 -3.93 4.97
N ASN A 94 -25.77 -3.20 3.93
CA ASN A 94 -25.61 -1.75 3.98
C ASN A 94 -26.79 -1.10 3.25
N THR A 95 -27.23 0.04 3.76
CA THR A 95 -28.38 0.77 3.22
C THR A 95 -27.97 1.92 2.30
N ILE A 96 -26.66 2.15 2.16
CA ILE A 96 -26.09 3.32 1.48
C ILE A 96 -26.13 3.14 -0.04
N ALA A 97 -26.89 4.00 -0.71
CA ALA A 97 -26.92 4.04 -2.17
C ALA A 97 -25.63 4.65 -2.74
N ILE A 98 -24.91 3.87 -3.56
CA ILE A 98 -23.72 4.33 -4.26
C ILE A 98 -24.10 4.96 -5.59
N SER A 99 -23.89 6.27 -5.72
CA SER A 99 -24.11 7.00 -6.97
C SER A 99 -22.89 6.97 -7.89
N ASN A 100 -23.10 7.14 -9.20
CA ASN A 100 -22.04 7.15 -10.22
C ASN A 100 -21.15 5.90 -10.15
N ARG A 101 -21.76 4.71 -10.05
CA ARG A 101 -21.03 3.44 -9.91
C ARG A 101 -20.02 3.21 -11.04
N ASP A 102 -20.35 3.62 -12.27
CA ASP A 102 -19.49 3.43 -13.45
C ASP A 102 -18.31 4.41 -13.52
N ARG A 103 -18.22 5.36 -12.59
CA ARG A 103 -17.10 6.32 -12.56
C ARG A 103 -15.79 5.59 -12.28
N VAL A 104 -14.85 5.67 -13.20
CA VAL A 104 -13.49 5.11 -13.03
C VAL A 104 -12.75 5.84 -11.91
N ILE A 105 -12.25 5.09 -10.93
CA ILE A 105 -11.45 5.58 -9.79
C ILE A 105 -9.97 5.28 -9.99
N TYR A 106 -9.64 4.10 -10.49
CA TYR A 106 -8.27 3.69 -10.83
C TYR A 106 -8.21 3.44 -12.35
N PRO A 107 -7.83 4.46 -13.17
CA PRO A 107 -7.79 4.34 -14.62
C PRO A 107 -6.92 3.21 -15.16
N GLU A 108 -5.84 2.91 -14.45
CA GLU A 108 -4.84 1.91 -14.80
C GLU A 108 -5.37 0.48 -14.84
N SER A 109 -6.22 0.15 -13.86
CA SER A 109 -6.85 -1.15 -13.68
C SER A 109 -8.32 -1.13 -14.10
N ASN A 110 -8.79 0.01 -14.63
CA ASN A 110 -10.17 0.28 -14.98
C ASN A 110 -11.16 -0.03 -13.83
N ILE A 111 -10.75 0.17 -12.57
CA ILE A 111 -11.60 -0.06 -11.41
C ILE A 111 -12.52 1.14 -11.21
N THR A 112 -13.81 0.85 -11.14
CA THR A 112 -14.89 1.82 -10.96
C THR A 112 -15.25 2.04 -9.50
N LYS A 113 -15.97 3.13 -9.22
CA LYS A 113 -16.50 3.45 -7.88
C LYS A 113 -17.40 2.34 -7.35
N GLY A 114 -18.22 1.74 -8.22
CA GLY A 114 -19.07 0.61 -7.89
C GLY A 114 -18.25 -0.59 -7.42
N GLN A 115 -17.18 -0.94 -8.13
CA GLN A 115 -16.30 -2.05 -7.74
C GLN A 115 -15.54 -1.78 -6.45
N LEU A 116 -15.08 -0.55 -6.24
CA LEU A 116 -14.47 -0.14 -4.96
C LEU A 116 -15.48 -0.29 -3.81
N ALA A 117 -16.71 0.17 -4.01
CA ALA A 117 -17.77 0.03 -3.03
C ALA A 117 -18.12 -1.44 -2.74
N ASP A 118 -18.20 -2.28 -3.77
CA ASP A 118 -18.46 -3.71 -3.62
C ASP A 118 -17.31 -4.41 -2.85
N HIS A 119 -16.06 -3.99 -3.08
CA HIS A 119 -14.90 -4.46 -2.32
C HIS A 119 -15.03 -4.11 -0.83
N TYR A 120 -15.26 -2.82 -0.51
CA TYR A 120 -15.43 -2.37 0.88
C TYR A 120 -16.60 -3.07 1.57
N ALA A 121 -17.73 -3.25 0.88
CA ALA A 121 -18.87 -3.99 1.40
C ALA A 121 -18.48 -5.45 1.72
N ALA A 122 -17.73 -6.12 0.84
CA ALA A 122 -17.33 -7.51 1.04
C ALA A 122 -16.33 -7.71 2.19
N VAL A 123 -15.48 -6.72 2.48
CA VAL A 123 -14.50 -6.79 3.56
C VAL A 123 -14.94 -6.08 4.86
N ALA A 124 -16.09 -5.40 4.86
CA ALA A 124 -16.54 -4.58 5.98
C ALA A 124 -16.55 -5.35 7.31
N GLU A 125 -17.07 -6.57 7.34
CA GLU A 125 -17.17 -7.38 8.56
C GLU A 125 -15.80 -7.66 9.19
N ILE A 126 -14.79 -7.99 8.37
CA ILE A 126 -13.44 -8.26 8.85
C ILE A 126 -12.63 -6.98 9.09
N MET A 127 -12.98 -5.88 8.42
CA MET A 127 -12.28 -4.59 8.50
C MET A 127 -12.74 -3.77 9.72
N LEU A 128 -14.03 -3.77 10.04
CA LEU A 128 -14.63 -2.94 11.09
C LEU A 128 -14.03 -3.15 12.50
N PRO A 129 -13.71 -4.38 12.95
CA PRO A 129 -12.99 -4.56 14.21
C PRO A 129 -11.66 -3.80 14.27
N TRP A 130 -11.06 -3.52 13.11
CA TRP A 130 -9.80 -2.81 13.02
C TRP A 130 -9.96 -1.30 12.82
N VAL A 131 -10.86 -0.85 11.96
CA VAL A 131 -11.00 0.58 11.62
C VAL A 131 -12.06 1.32 12.43
N GLY A 132 -13.04 0.60 12.97
CA GLY A 132 -14.20 1.18 13.63
C GLY A 132 -13.91 1.74 15.03
N SER A 133 -14.74 2.69 15.46
CA SER A 133 -14.69 3.38 16.76
C SER A 133 -13.33 4.00 17.08
N ARG A 134 -12.68 4.56 16.06
CA ARG A 134 -11.38 5.24 16.17
C ARG A 134 -11.42 6.53 15.39
N PRO A 135 -10.74 7.58 15.85
CA PRO A 135 -10.49 8.73 15.00
C PRO A 135 -9.83 8.27 13.70
N ILE A 136 -10.43 8.65 12.57
CA ILE A 136 -9.93 8.35 11.24
C ILE A 136 -9.67 9.62 10.46
N SER A 137 -8.71 9.54 9.57
CA SER A 137 -8.54 10.49 8.49
C SER A 137 -8.77 9.81 7.15
N LEU A 138 -9.32 10.54 6.19
CA LEU A 138 -9.75 10.00 4.91
C LEU A 138 -8.87 10.55 3.79
N VAL A 139 -8.40 9.69 2.90
CA VAL A 139 -7.91 10.13 1.59
C VAL A 139 -9.05 10.02 0.60
N ARG A 140 -9.51 11.18 0.13
CA ARG A 140 -10.64 11.29 -0.80
C ARG A 140 -10.16 11.64 -2.20
N CYS A 141 -10.60 10.88 -3.18
CA CYS A 141 -10.36 11.09 -4.60
C CYS A 141 -11.69 11.11 -5.36
N PRO A 142 -12.55 12.15 -5.22
CA PRO A 142 -13.91 12.14 -5.75
C PRO A 142 -13.98 12.01 -7.28
N GLN A 143 -12.92 12.39 -8.00
CA GLN A 143 -12.83 12.28 -9.45
C GLN A 143 -11.89 11.16 -9.93
N GLY A 144 -11.49 10.26 -9.02
CA GLY A 144 -10.51 9.20 -9.27
C GLY A 144 -9.08 9.56 -8.84
N ARG A 145 -8.27 8.52 -8.61
CA ARG A 145 -6.91 8.58 -8.05
C ARG A 145 -5.92 9.33 -8.94
N ALA A 146 -6.11 9.32 -10.25
CA ALA A 146 -5.29 10.07 -11.20
C ALA A 146 -5.54 11.59 -11.19
N LYS A 147 -6.55 12.06 -10.44
CA LYS A 147 -6.85 13.49 -10.26
C LYS A 147 -6.51 13.95 -8.84
N LYS A 148 -6.87 15.18 -8.51
CA LYS A 148 -6.63 15.74 -7.17
C LYS A 148 -7.34 14.92 -6.10
N CYS A 149 -6.54 14.28 -5.25
CA CYS A 149 -6.96 13.73 -3.98
C CYS A 149 -6.67 14.72 -2.85
N PHE A 150 -7.36 14.59 -1.73
CA PHE A 150 -7.10 15.39 -0.54
C PHE A 150 -7.32 14.58 0.73
N PHE A 151 -6.62 14.99 1.78
CA PHE A 151 -6.75 14.45 3.11
C PHE A 151 -7.84 15.19 3.88
N GLN A 152 -8.69 14.48 4.61
CA GLN A 152 -9.74 15.07 5.42
C GLN A 152 -9.79 14.43 6.81
N LYS A 153 -9.64 15.27 7.83
CA LYS A 153 -9.70 14.88 9.25
C LYS A 153 -11.02 15.25 9.90
N HIS A 154 -11.57 16.40 9.51
CA HIS A 154 -12.74 17.03 10.11
C HIS A 154 -13.91 17.00 9.15
N ASP A 155 -15.13 16.89 9.67
CA ASP A 155 -16.32 17.00 8.84
C ASP A 155 -16.56 18.44 8.40
N ALA A 156 -16.92 18.59 7.12
CA ALA A 156 -17.39 19.83 6.54
C ALA A 156 -18.93 19.80 6.34
N GLY A 157 -19.64 18.94 7.06
CA GLY A 157 -21.10 18.75 7.03
C GLY A 157 -21.61 17.87 5.89
N SER A 158 -20.78 16.98 5.34
CA SER A 158 -21.08 16.27 4.09
C SER A 158 -21.35 14.77 4.24
N PHE A 159 -21.12 14.21 5.43
CA PHE A 159 -21.22 12.76 5.65
C PHE A 159 -22.54 12.29 6.27
N GLY A 160 -23.45 13.19 6.66
CA GLY A 160 -24.73 12.80 7.26
C GLY A 160 -24.57 12.20 8.66
N ASP A 161 -25.48 11.30 9.05
CA ASP A 161 -25.56 10.72 10.40
C ASP A 161 -24.77 9.42 10.60
N LYS A 162 -24.28 8.83 9.50
CA LYS A 162 -23.58 7.52 9.50
C LYS A 162 -22.08 7.62 9.75
N VAL A 163 -21.50 8.80 9.58
CA VAL A 163 -20.11 9.07 9.98
C VAL A 163 -20.18 9.99 11.19
N HIS A 164 -19.56 9.56 12.28
CA HIS A 164 -19.68 10.23 13.57
C HIS A 164 -18.48 11.14 13.84
N HIS A 165 -18.58 11.91 14.92
CA HIS A 165 -17.53 12.84 15.35
C HIS A 165 -17.19 12.66 16.82
N VAL A 166 -15.91 12.75 17.13
CA VAL A 166 -15.39 12.88 18.50
C VAL A 166 -14.61 14.19 18.59
N SER A 167 -14.91 14.99 19.60
CA SER A 167 -14.14 16.21 19.88
C SER A 167 -12.78 15.82 20.47
N ILE A 168 -11.69 16.28 19.84
CA ILE A 168 -10.32 16.06 20.32
C ILE A 168 -9.65 17.41 20.52
N MET A 169 -9.02 17.60 21.68
CA MET A 169 -8.25 18.80 21.97
C MET A 169 -6.88 18.74 21.27
N GLU A 170 -6.64 19.70 20.38
CA GLU A 170 -5.38 19.88 19.69
C GLU A 170 -4.33 20.54 20.59
N LYS A 171 -3.06 20.50 20.17
CA LYS A 171 -1.91 21.00 20.97
C LYS A 171 -1.95 22.49 21.28
N ASP A 172 -2.63 23.27 20.46
CA ASP A 172 -2.85 24.71 20.60
C ASP A 172 -4.13 25.03 21.38
N GLY A 173 -4.81 24.02 21.92
CA GLY A 173 -5.86 24.14 22.92
C GLY A 173 -7.28 24.32 22.37
N HIS A 174 -7.48 24.21 21.05
CA HIS A 174 -8.83 24.16 20.47
C HIS A 174 -9.30 22.72 20.29
N GLU A 175 -10.61 22.50 20.34
CA GLU A 175 -11.21 21.20 20.04
C GLU A 175 -11.58 21.13 18.56
N GLU A 176 -11.27 20.01 17.93
CA GLU A 176 -11.65 19.72 16.55
C GLU A 176 -12.49 18.44 16.46
N PRO A 177 -13.53 18.40 15.60
CA PRO A 177 -14.37 17.22 15.42
C PRO A 177 -13.70 16.22 14.48
N TYR A 178 -13.09 15.18 15.02
CA TYR A 178 -12.49 14.10 14.25
C TYR A 178 -13.53 13.06 13.83
N LEU A 179 -13.43 12.59 12.58
CA LEU A 179 -14.33 11.57 12.04
C LEU A 179 -14.09 10.18 12.67
N TYR A 180 -15.14 9.39 12.83
CA TYR A 180 -15.07 7.93 13.02
C TYR A 180 -16.29 7.22 12.44
N VAL A 181 -16.21 5.90 12.30
CA VAL A 181 -17.31 5.03 11.84
C VAL A 181 -17.42 3.83 12.77
N ASP A 182 -18.61 3.29 12.98
CA ASP A 182 -18.82 2.10 13.82
C ASP A 182 -19.38 0.89 13.07
N ASP A 183 -19.93 1.12 11.87
CA ASP A 183 -20.63 0.09 11.12
C ASP A 183 -20.35 0.16 9.61
N ALA A 184 -20.95 -0.79 8.88
CA ALA A 184 -20.81 -0.86 7.43
C ALA A 184 -21.43 0.34 6.72
N ASP A 185 -22.49 0.95 7.26
CA ASP A 185 -23.14 2.13 6.66
C ASP A 185 -22.21 3.35 6.74
N GLY A 186 -21.53 3.56 7.86
CA GLY A 186 -20.51 4.61 8.00
C GLY A 186 -19.36 4.42 7.01
N LEU A 187 -18.82 3.20 6.91
CA LEU A 187 -17.77 2.87 5.96
C LEU A 187 -18.21 3.12 4.51
N MET A 188 -19.40 2.67 4.13
CA MET A 188 -19.95 2.86 2.79
C MET A 188 -20.27 4.32 2.49
N THR A 189 -20.64 5.09 3.50
CA THR A 189 -20.82 6.55 3.38
C THR A 189 -19.50 7.24 3.06
N CYS A 190 -18.39 6.86 3.71
CA CYS A 190 -17.06 7.36 3.35
C CYS A 190 -16.73 7.05 1.88
N VAL A 191 -16.97 5.82 1.41
CA VAL A 191 -16.72 5.41 0.02
C VAL A 191 -17.61 6.16 -0.98
N GLN A 192 -18.90 6.34 -0.66
CA GLN A 192 -19.84 7.13 -1.44
C GLN A 192 -19.32 8.56 -1.65
N MET A 193 -18.72 9.13 -0.60
CA MET A 193 -18.09 10.45 -0.60
C MET A 193 -16.70 10.47 -1.25
N GLY A 194 -16.26 9.37 -1.86
CA GLY A 194 -15.03 9.29 -2.65
C GLY A 194 -13.79 8.97 -1.84
N THR A 195 -13.95 8.46 -0.61
CA THR A 195 -12.83 7.91 0.18
C THR A 195 -12.30 6.65 -0.50
N ILE A 196 -10.98 6.56 -0.62
CA ILE A 196 -10.30 5.38 -1.11
C ILE A 196 -9.35 4.76 -0.07
N GLU A 197 -8.89 5.54 0.91
CA GLU A 197 -8.06 5.07 2.03
C GLU A 197 -8.62 5.62 3.36
N LEU A 198 -8.58 4.79 4.40
CA LEU A 198 -8.92 5.14 5.77
C LEU A 198 -7.67 5.01 6.64
N HIS A 199 -7.33 6.09 7.35
CA HIS A 199 -6.14 6.18 8.20
C HIS A 199 -6.60 6.29 9.66
N GLY A 200 -6.67 5.15 10.34
CA GLY A 200 -7.14 5.07 11.72
C GLY A 200 -6.05 5.31 12.75
N TRP A 201 -6.39 5.97 13.85
CA TRP A 201 -5.49 6.16 14.98
C TRP A 201 -5.23 4.84 15.72
N GLY A 202 -4.09 4.76 16.41
CA GLY A 202 -3.74 3.61 17.28
C GLY A 202 -4.40 3.65 18.66
N ALA A 203 -5.44 4.46 18.83
CA ALA A 203 -6.31 4.54 20.01
C ALA A 203 -7.78 4.57 19.56
N ARG A 204 -8.69 4.26 20.47
CA ARG A 204 -10.14 4.30 20.23
C ARG A 204 -10.77 5.57 20.79
N ILE A 205 -12.00 5.85 20.39
CA ILE A 205 -12.73 7.06 20.80
C ILE A 205 -13.05 7.12 22.30
N GLU A 206 -13.07 5.99 23.01
CA GLU A 206 -13.39 5.95 24.44
C GLU A 206 -12.27 6.58 25.29
N ASP A 207 -11.02 6.51 24.81
CA ASP A 207 -9.86 7.18 25.41
C ASP A 207 -8.78 7.35 24.33
N VAL A 208 -8.76 8.53 23.69
CA VAL A 208 -7.86 8.83 22.58
C VAL A 208 -6.40 8.98 23.01
N GLU A 209 -6.12 9.11 24.31
CA GLU A 209 -4.77 9.26 24.85
C GLU A 209 -4.09 7.93 25.15
N LYS A 210 -4.88 6.85 25.30
CA LYS A 210 -4.37 5.51 25.60
C LYS A 210 -4.33 4.64 24.34
N ALA A 211 -3.11 4.41 23.86
CA ALA A 211 -2.90 3.57 22.68
C ALA A 211 -3.23 2.10 22.98
N ASP A 212 -3.98 1.47 22.07
CA ASP A 212 -4.24 0.03 22.08
C ASP A 212 -3.55 -0.68 20.90
N ARG A 213 -2.73 0.05 20.14
CA ARG A 213 -1.90 -0.47 19.05
C ARG A 213 -0.55 0.21 19.02
N LEU A 214 0.48 -0.61 18.93
CA LEU A 214 1.83 -0.21 18.56
C LEU A 214 2.12 -0.69 17.14
N VAL A 215 2.59 0.19 16.28
CA VAL A 215 2.91 -0.12 14.89
C VAL A 215 4.36 0.25 14.63
N PHE A 216 5.16 -0.71 14.16
CA PHE A 216 6.44 -0.43 13.52
C PHE A 216 6.22 -0.47 12.01
N ASP A 217 6.47 0.66 11.36
CA ASP A 217 6.40 0.82 9.91
C ASP A 217 7.77 0.52 9.31
N LEU A 218 7.86 -0.56 8.54
CA LEU A 218 9.10 -1.02 7.92
C LEU A 218 9.03 -0.77 6.43
N ASP A 219 9.84 0.17 5.95
CA ASP A 219 9.98 0.50 4.54
C ASP A 219 11.39 0.14 4.03
N PRO A 220 11.51 -0.25 2.74
CA PRO A 220 12.81 -0.45 2.12
C PRO A 220 13.48 0.90 1.81
N ASP A 221 14.78 0.99 2.09
CA ASP A 221 15.63 2.07 1.56
C ASP A 221 15.80 1.94 0.04
N GLU A 222 16.32 2.98 -0.61
CA GLU A 222 16.58 2.98 -2.04
C GLU A 222 17.48 1.80 -2.45
N GLY A 223 16.96 0.95 -3.35
CA GLY A 223 17.69 -0.21 -3.85
C GLY A 223 17.48 -1.51 -3.06
N LEU A 224 16.74 -1.48 -1.95
CA LEU A 224 16.31 -2.70 -1.26
C LEU A 224 15.02 -3.26 -1.87
N ASP A 225 14.97 -4.59 -1.96
CA ASP A 225 13.78 -5.31 -2.43
C ASP A 225 12.81 -5.61 -1.27
N PHE A 226 11.62 -6.12 -1.63
CA PHE A 226 10.60 -6.49 -0.64
C PHE A 226 11.03 -7.68 0.24
N GLU A 227 11.96 -8.51 -0.23
CA GLU A 227 12.49 -9.63 0.56
C GLU A 227 13.25 -9.14 1.79
N ALA A 228 14.02 -8.06 1.66
CA ALA A 228 14.67 -7.40 2.78
C ALA A 228 13.66 -6.90 3.83
N VAL A 229 12.58 -6.24 3.41
CA VAL A 229 11.51 -5.76 4.30
C VAL A 229 10.81 -6.92 5.00
N ARG A 230 10.55 -8.01 4.27
CA ARG A 230 9.95 -9.22 4.85
C ARG A 230 10.83 -9.84 5.92
N ALA A 231 12.14 -9.95 5.66
CA ALA A 231 13.11 -10.44 6.64
C ALA A 231 13.13 -9.55 7.88
N ALA A 232 13.17 -8.23 7.69
CA ALA A 232 13.10 -7.25 8.76
C ALA A 232 11.82 -7.38 9.61
N ALA A 233 10.66 -7.60 8.97
CA ALA A 233 9.39 -7.82 9.67
C ALA A 233 9.41 -9.08 10.57
N PHE A 234 10.05 -10.16 10.11
CA PHE A 234 10.23 -11.36 10.93
C PHE A 234 11.20 -11.14 12.10
N GLN A 235 12.27 -10.38 11.90
CA GLN A 235 13.19 -9.99 12.97
C GLN A 235 12.48 -9.14 14.02
N PHE A 236 11.70 -8.14 13.61
CA PHE A 236 10.88 -7.33 14.52
C PHE A 236 9.85 -8.17 15.28
N ARG A 237 9.18 -9.12 14.61
CA ARG A 237 8.27 -10.08 15.28
C ARG A 237 9.00 -10.83 16.40
N ASP A 238 10.20 -11.35 16.13
CA ASP A 238 10.93 -12.17 17.09
C ASP A 238 11.46 -11.35 18.28
N ILE A 239 11.92 -10.12 18.03
CA ILE A 239 12.32 -9.17 19.06
C ILE A 239 11.13 -8.81 19.94
N LEU A 240 10.01 -8.40 19.36
CA LEU A 240 8.79 -8.02 20.11
C LEU A 240 8.24 -9.22 20.89
N LYS A 241 8.28 -10.43 20.31
CA LYS A 241 7.91 -11.66 21.00
C LYS A 241 8.79 -11.94 22.23
N SER A 242 10.09 -11.65 22.16
CA SER A 242 10.99 -11.80 23.32
C SER A 242 10.65 -10.84 24.47
N LEU A 243 10.00 -9.72 24.16
CA LEU A 243 9.48 -8.75 25.13
C LEU A 243 8.05 -9.07 25.59
N GLY A 244 7.47 -10.20 25.16
CA GLY A 244 6.11 -10.61 25.51
C GLY A 244 5.01 -10.01 24.63
N LEU A 245 5.36 -9.32 23.54
CA LEU A 245 4.39 -8.73 22.62
C LEU A 245 4.11 -9.67 21.44
N THR A 246 2.84 -10.02 21.26
CA THR A 246 2.39 -10.76 20.07
C THR A 246 2.12 -9.76 18.94
N THR A 247 2.62 -10.05 17.73
CA THR A 247 2.50 -9.16 16.58
C THR A 247 1.81 -9.81 15.38
N PHE A 248 1.22 -8.96 14.54
CA PHE A 248 0.57 -9.33 13.30
C PHE A 248 1.11 -8.45 12.15
N PRO A 249 1.53 -9.04 11.02
CA PRO A 249 1.96 -8.27 9.87
C PRO A 249 0.76 -7.74 9.08
N MET A 250 0.87 -6.53 8.56
CA MET A 250 -0.06 -5.94 7.60
C MET A 250 0.72 -5.32 6.45
N LEU A 251 0.44 -5.75 5.23
CA LEU A 251 1.02 -5.12 4.04
C LEU A 251 0.44 -3.73 3.87
N THR A 252 1.28 -2.73 3.60
CA THR A 252 0.82 -1.33 3.50
C THR A 252 0.08 -1.04 2.20
N GLY A 253 0.15 -1.94 1.22
CA GLY A 253 -0.28 -1.70 -0.16
C GLY A 253 0.72 -0.87 -0.97
N GLY A 254 1.79 -0.40 -0.34
CA GLY A 254 2.96 0.22 -0.96
C GLY A 254 4.15 -0.74 -1.00
N LYS A 255 5.30 -0.29 -0.48
CA LYS A 255 6.54 -1.07 -0.46
C LYS A 255 6.85 -1.74 0.89
N GLY A 256 6.15 -1.34 1.94
CA GLY A 256 6.47 -1.67 3.32
C GLY A 256 5.57 -2.74 3.97
N VAL A 257 5.90 -3.02 5.23
CA VAL A 257 5.13 -3.90 6.12
C VAL A 257 4.96 -3.23 7.47
N HIS A 258 3.73 -3.11 7.94
CA HIS A 258 3.44 -2.78 9.33
C HIS A 258 3.56 -4.03 10.20
N VAL A 259 4.37 -3.96 11.26
CA VAL A 259 4.39 -4.95 12.34
C VAL A 259 3.59 -4.40 13.51
N ILE A 260 2.40 -4.96 13.74
CA ILE A 260 1.40 -4.40 14.66
C ILE A 260 1.31 -5.26 15.92
N ALA A 261 1.56 -4.66 17.08
CA ALA A 261 1.31 -5.25 18.39
C ALA A 261 0.04 -4.64 19.01
N PRO A 262 -1.01 -5.43 19.30
CA PRO A 262 -2.11 -4.99 20.14
C PRO A 262 -1.62 -4.70 21.55
N LEU A 263 -2.07 -3.59 22.14
CA LEU A 263 -1.77 -3.20 23.51
C LEU A 263 -3.04 -3.22 24.36
N THR A 264 -2.89 -3.48 25.66
CA THR A 264 -3.94 -3.10 26.61
C THR A 264 -3.83 -1.59 26.83
N PRO A 265 -4.90 -0.79 26.64
CA PRO A 265 -4.85 0.67 26.70
C PRO A 265 -4.69 1.17 28.14
N GLN A 266 -3.46 1.08 28.66
CA GLN A 266 -3.06 1.57 29.98
C GLN A 266 -1.97 2.65 29.90
N ALA A 267 -1.16 2.63 28.84
CA ALA A 267 -0.08 3.59 28.63
C ALA A 267 -0.52 4.73 27.71
N GLU A 268 -0.09 5.94 28.03
CA GLU A 268 -0.35 7.12 27.21
C GLU A 268 0.66 7.23 26.05
N TRP A 269 0.31 8.02 25.03
CA TRP A 269 1.14 8.23 23.85
C TRP A 269 2.63 8.52 24.12
N PRO A 270 3.02 9.37 25.09
CA PRO A 270 4.44 9.63 25.35
C PRO A 270 5.22 8.37 25.72
N GLN A 271 4.62 7.48 26.52
CA GLN A 271 5.26 6.25 26.97
C GLN A 271 5.39 5.24 25.82
N VAL A 272 4.33 5.08 25.03
CA VAL A 272 4.32 4.17 23.88
C VAL A 272 5.30 4.64 22.80
N LYS A 273 5.37 5.95 22.53
CA LYS A 273 6.32 6.54 21.59
C LYS A 273 7.77 6.44 22.06
N ASP A 274 8.04 6.69 23.34
CA ASP A 274 9.40 6.53 23.91
C ASP A 274 9.87 5.08 23.82
N PHE A 275 9.01 4.11 24.16
CA PHE A 275 9.31 2.68 23.97
C PHE A 275 9.62 2.35 22.52
N ALA A 276 8.75 2.75 21.58
CA ALA A 276 8.91 2.47 20.16
C ALA A 276 10.21 3.05 19.62
N HIS A 277 10.51 4.31 19.97
CA HIS A 277 11.71 5.01 19.56
C HIS A 277 12.98 4.33 20.07
N ARG A 278 13.04 4.00 21.38
CA ARG A 278 14.19 3.33 21.98
C ARG A 278 14.41 1.94 21.41
N LEU A 279 13.33 1.20 21.14
CA LEU A 279 13.45 -0.12 20.52
C LEU A 279 14.00 -0.01 19.10
N ALA A 280 13.46 0.90 18.28
CA ALA A 280 13.95 1.13 16.92
C ALA A 280 15.44 1.50 16.91
N GLN A 281 15.86 2.41 17.80
CA GLN A 281 17.27 2.78 17.96
C GLN A 281 18.15 1.60 18.40
N ALA A 282 17.69 0.79 19.36
CA ALA A 282 18.42 -0.38 19.82
C ALA A 282 18.59 -1.42 18.70
N VAL A 283 17.55 -1.64 17.89
CA VAL A 283 17.62 -2.53 16.72
C VAL A 283 18.62 -2.00 15.70
N ALA A 284 18.52 -0.73 15.31
CA ALA A 284 19.46 -0.09 14.39
C ALA A 284 20.92 -0.12 14.89
N GLN A 285 21.15 0.03 16.20
CA GLN A 285 22.48 -0.07 16.78
C GLN A 285 23.01 -1.52 16.80
N SER A 286 22.13 -2.49 17.02
CA SER A 286 22.50 -3.92 17.07
C SER A 286 22.74 -4.53 15.70
N ASP A 287 22.07 -4.02 14.67
CA ASP A 287 22.15 -4.48 13.29
C ASP A 287 22.16 -3.30 12.30
N PRO A 288 23.24 -2.49 12.31
CA PRO A 288 23.33 -1.28 11.50
C PRO A 288 23.47 -1.55 9.99
N SER A 289 23.73 -2.80 9.60
CA SER A 289 23.76 -3.21 8.20
C SER A 289 22.37 -3.34 7.58
N HIS A 290 21.33 -3.58 8.38
CA HIS A 290 19.98 -3.84 7.88
C HIS A 290 18.95 -2.81 8.36
N PHE A 291 19.25 -2.03 9.40
CA PHE A 291 18.30 -1.08 9.99
C PHE A 291 18.89 0.31 10.19
N THR A 292 18.01 1.30 10.07
CA THR A 292 18.21 2.70 10.46
C THR A 292 16.97 3.17 11.22
N ALA A 293 17.12 4.11 12.16
CA ALA A 293 16.06 4.57 13.06
C ALA A 293 16.27 6.00 13.57
#